data_AF-A0A0H3A6P9-F1
#
_entry.id   AF-A0A0H3A6P9-F1
#
_cell.length_a   1.000
_cell.length_b   1.000
_cell.length_c   1.000
_cell.angle_alpha   90.00
_cell.angle_beta   90.00
_cell.angle_gamma   90.00
#
_symmetry.space_group_name_H-M   'P 1'
#
loop_
_entity.id
_entity.type
_entity.pdbx_description
1 polymer ?
#
loop_
_entity_poly.entity_id
_entity_poly.type
_entity_poly.pdbx_seq_one_letter_code
_entity_poly.pdbx_strand_id
1 'polypeptide(L)' 'MSNRPTDPVYPDISDDDLWLHILADLDAFYGDRFNLDQKRQAFTKTCEAFDDYVPLERFTKRVRVNCVWNRRIDLDA' A
#
# COMPACT_ATOMS: atom_id res chain seq x y z
N MET A 1 -35.25 -4.24 16.34
CA MET A 1 -34.36 -4.77 15.30
C MET A 1 -33.10 -3.93 15.34
N SER A 2 -31.99 -4.48 15.83
CA SER A 2 -30.76 -3.73 16.12
C SER A 2 -30.05 -3.29 14.85
N ASN A 3 -29.60 -2.03 14.87
CA ASN A 3 -28.71 -1.36 13.93
C ASN A 3 -27.62 -2.28 13.36
N ARG A 4 -27.50 -2.33 12.05
CA ARG A 4 -26.18 -2.37 11.41
C ARG A 4 -26.03 -1.08 10.62
N PRO A 5 -25.15 -0.15 11.03
CA PRO A 5 -24.66 0.82 10.07
C PRO A 5 -23.92 0.02 9.00
N THR A 6 -24.47 -0.01 7.78
CA THR A 6 -23.68 -0.23 6.57
C THR A 6 -22.82 1.02 6.41
N ASP A 7 -21.76 1.09 7.21
CA ASP A 7 -20.73 2.10 7.06
C ASP A 7 -20.02 1.81 5.73
N PRO A 8 -20.00 2.73 4.76
CA PRO A 8 -19.16 2.58 3.58
C PRO A 8 -17.72 2.56 4.06
N VAL A 9 -17.11 1.37 4.05
CA VAL A 9 -15.68 1.23 4.31
C VAL A 9 -14.96 1.87 3.14
N TYR A 10 -14.55 3.14 3.32
CA TYR A 10 -13.57 3.85 2.49
C TYR A 10 -14.15 4.33 1.10
N PRO A 11 -13.80 5.53 0.56
CA PRO A 11 -12.73 6.46 0.96
C PRO A 11 -13.27 7.79 1.45
N ASP A 12 -12.61 8.33 2.46
CA ASP A 12 -12.36 9.77 2.56
C ASP A 12 -10.99 9.96 3.23
N ILE A 13 -9.97 9.25 2.74
CA ILE A 13 -8.61 9.49 3.20
C ILE A 13 -7.81 9.97 2.00
N SER A 14 -7.04 11.02 2.24
CA SER A 14 -6.18 11.61 1.23
C SER A 14 -5.06 10.63 0.87
N ASP A 15 -4.52 10.72 -0.34
CA ASP A 15 -3.38 9.90 -0.76
C ASP A 15 -2.20 9.94 0.23
N ASP A 16 -2.03 11.06 0.94
CA ASP A 16 -1.05 11.22 2.02
C ASP A 16 -1.32 10.32 3.24
N ASP A 17 -2.57 10.23 3.71
CA ASP A 17 -2.95 9.34 4.82
C ASP A 17 -2.79 7.87 4.41
N LEU A 18 -3.11 7.53 3.16
CA LEU A 18 -2.92 6.19 2.61
C LEU A 18 -1.44 5.83 2.54
N TRP A 19 -0.61 6.78 2.10
CA TRP A 19 0.84 6.59 2.09
C TRP A 19 1.39 6.35 3.50
N LEU A 20 0.99 7.13 4.50
CA LEU A 20 1.44 6.96 5.88
C LEU A 20 1.03 5.60 6.45
N HIS A 21 -0.20 5.15 6.17
CA HIS A 21 -0.67 3.84 6.59
C HIS A 21 0.19 2.71 6.01
N ILE A 22 0.47 2.79 4.71
CA ILE A 22 1.27 1.79 3.99
C ILE A 22 2.73 1.82 4.43
N LEU A 23 3.28 3.01 4.67
CA LEU A 23 4.64 3.16 5.17
C LEU A 23 4.80 2.49 6.54
N ALA A 24 3.87 2.74 7.47
CA ALA A 24 3.87 2.11 8.79
C ALA A 24 3.74 0.58 8.69
N ASP A 25 2.90 0.08 7.79
CA ASP A 25 2.74 -1.35 7.54
C ASP A 25 4.02 -2.01 6.99
N LEU A 26 4.68 -1.37 6.03
CA LEU A 26 5.94 -1.83 5.45
C LEU A 26 7.07 -1.81 6.48
N ASP A 27 7.13 -0.77 7.32
CA ASP A 27 8.08 -0.70 8.43
C ASP A 27 7.83 -1.81 9.47
N ALA A 28 6.58 -2.04 9.85
CA ALA A 28 6.23 -3.11 10.79
C ALA A 28 6.57 -4.51 10.26
N PHE A 29 6.40 -4.74 8.95
CA PHE A 29 6.57 -6.07 8.36
C PHE A 29 8.00 -6.35 7.88
N TYR A 30 8.70 -5.35 7.36
CA TYR A 30 10.02 -5.49 6.75
C TYR A 30 11.14 -4.73 7.48
N GLY A 31 10.82 -3.81 8.39
CA GLY A 31 11.79 -2.94 9.06
C GLY A 31 12.65 -2.15 8.07
N ASP A 32 13.95 -2.12 8.35
CA ASP A 32 14.99 -1.47 7.53
C ASP A 32 15.37 -2.22 6.24
N ARG A 33 14.66 -3.30 5.89
CA ARG A 33 14.98 -4.10 4.69
C ARG A 33 14.83 -3.31 3.39
N PHE A 34 13.97 -2.31 3.36
CA PHE A 34 13.72 -1.46 2.20
C PHE A 34 13.90 0.00 2.58
N ASN A 35 14.59 0.77 1.74
CA ASN A 35 14.71 2.21 1.94
C ASN A 35 13.39 2.93 1.57
N LEU A 36 13.27 4.20 1.97
CA LEU A 36 12.05 4.99 1.75
C LEU A 36 11.69 5.11 0.25
N ASP A 37 12.69 5.23 -0.62
CA ASP A 37 12.50 5.33 -2.07
C ASP A 37 11.88 4.05 -2.65
N GLN A 38 12.40 2.88 -2.29
CA GLN A 38 11.85 1.58 -2.68
C GLN A 38 10.42 1.37 -2.19
N LYS A 39 10.12 1.81 -0.95
CA LYS A 39 8.77 1.78 -0.38
C LYS A 39 7.84 2.71 -1.19
N ARG A 40 8.30 3.90 -1.57
CA ARG A 40 7.55 4.87 -2.36
C ARG A 40 7.28 4.38 -3.79
N GLN A 41 8.29 3.81 -4.45
CA GLN A 41 8.13 3.21 -5.77
C GLN A 41 7.09 2.08 -5.78
N ALA A 42 7.12 1.21 -4.76
CA ALA A 42 6.14 0.13 -4.64
C ALA A 42 4.72 0.66 -4.43
N PHE A 43 4.56 1.74 -3.65
CA PHE A 43 3.29 2.43 -3.46
C PHE A 43 2.77 3.03 -4.76
N THR A 44 3.57 3.88 -5.43
CA THR A 44 3.18 4.53 -6.70
C THR A 44 2.77 3.50 -7.75
N LYS A 45 3.57 2.44 -7.94
CA LYS A 45 3.26 1.36 -8.88
C LYS A 45 1.98 0.62 -8.53
N THR A 46 1.63 0.56 -7.25
CA THR A 46 0.38 -0.04 -6.80
C THR A 46 -0.80 0.88 -7.08
N CYS A 47 -0.66 2.20 -6.87
CA CYS A 47 -1.65 3.19 -7.29
C CYS A 47 -1.90 3.14 -8.80
N GLU A 48 -0.84 3.12 -9.62
CA GLU A 48 -0.95 3.01 -11.09
C GLU A 48 -1.60 1.69 -11.56
N ALA A 49 -1.49 0.63 -10.77
CA ALA A 49 -2.07 -0.68 -11.10
C ALA A 49 -3.55 -0.81 -10.73
N PHE A 50 -4.09 0.12 -9.94
CA PHE A 50 -5.49 0.13 -9.52
C PHE A 50 -6.19 1.35 -10.11
N ASP A 51 -6.91 1.14 -11.21
CA ASP A 51 -7.80 2.14 -11.82
C ASP A 51 -9.12 2.30 -11.04
N ASP A 52 -9.42 1.32 -10.17
CA ASP A 52 -10.69 1.17 -9.47
C ASP A 52 -10.53 1.17 -7.95
N TYR A 53 -11.66 1.41 -7.30
CA TYR A 53 -11.75 1.45 -5.85
C TYR A 53 -11.48 0.08 -5.22
N VAL A 54 -10.38 -0.04 -4.45
CA VAL A 54 -9.97 -1.31 -3.81
C VAL A 54 -9.97 -1.23 -2.28
N PRO A 55 -10.34 -2.33 -1.59
CA PRO A 55 -10.21 -2.40 -0.14
C PRO A 55 -8.76 -2.21 0.33
N LEU A 56 -8.57 -1.47 1.43
CA LEU A 56 -7.26 -1.17 2.02
C LEU A 56 -6.42 -2.42 2.29
N GLU A 57 -7.03 -3.52 2.77
CA GLU A 57 -6.32 -4.77 3.02
C GLU A 57 -5.73 -5.35 1.72
N ARG A 58 -6.48 -5.28 0.62
CA ARG A 58 -6.04 -5.78 -0.70
C ARG A 58 -4.93 -4.89 -1.25
N PHE A 59 -5.08 -3.58 -1.11
CA PHE A 59 -4.07 -2.60 -1.50
C PHE A 59 -2.75 -2.85 -0.74
N THR A 60 -2.82 -2.96 0.58
CA THR A 60 -1.66 -3.21 1.46
C THR A 60 -0.91 -4.49 1.07
N LYS A 61 -1.64 -5.60 0.87
CA LYS A 61 -1.05 -6.85 0.39
C LYS A 61 -0.34 -6.68 -0.96
N ARG A 62 -0.92 -5.87 -1.87
CA ARG A 62 -0.32 -5.63 -3.19
C ARG A 62 0.95 -4.79 -3.10
N VAL A 63 0.98 -3.75 -2.27
CA VAL A 63 2.19 -2.96 -2.04
C VAL A 63 3.32 -3.84 -1.50
N ARG A 64 3.05 -4.70 -0.51
CA ARG A 64 4.05 -5.64 0.02
C ARG A 64 4.65 -6.53 -1.07
N VAL A 65 3.80 -7.09 -1.94
CA VAL A 65 4.26 -7.89 -3.09
C VAL A 65 5.11 -7.03 -4.01
N ASN A 66 4.68 -5.82 -4.35
CA ASN A 66 5.44 -4.91 -5.21
C ASN A 66 6.79 -4.51 -4.59
N CYS A 67 6.89 -4.30 -3.27
CA CYS A 67 8.16 -4.07 -2.58
C CYS A 67 9.14 -5.24 -2.76
N VAL A 68 8.67 -6.48 -2.63
CA VAL A 68 9.51 -7.67 -2.81
C VAL A 68 9.90 -7.88 -4.27
N TRP A 69 8.98 -7.63 -5.20
CA TRP A 69 9.19 -7.87 -6.63
C TRP A 69 9.98 -6.76 -7.33
N ASN A 70 9.87 -5.49 -6.90
CA ASN A 70 10.71 -4.39 -7.42
C ASN A 70 12.20 -4.61 -7.12
N ARG A 71 12.56 -5.46 -6.14
CA ARG A 71 13.95 -5.87 -5.90
C ARG A 71 14.62 -6.51 -7.12
N ARG A 72 13.85 -7.02 -8.09
CA ARG A 72 14.40 -7.60 -9.32
C ARG A 72 14.69 -6.57 -10.42
N ILE A 73 14.20 -5.34 -10.31
CA ILE A 73 14.41 -4.31 -11.34
C ILE A 73 15.75 -3.59 -11.12
N ASP A 74 16.24 -3.53 -9.89
CA ASP A 74 17.47 -2.80 -9.52
C ASP A 74 18.74 -3.69 -9.42
N LEU A 75 18.71 -4.91 -9.98
CA LEU A 75 19.88 -5.79 -10.06
C LEU A 75 20.61 -5.70 -11.42
N ASP A 76 20.28 -4.70 -12.23
CA ASP A 76 20.90 -4.42 -13.55
C ASP A 76 21.25 -2.93 -13.73
N ALA A 77 21.62 -2.24 -12.64
CA ALA A 77 22.21 -0.90 -12.69
C ALA A 77 23.70 -0.94 -12.33
#